data_AF-A0A356NRU1-F1
#
_entry.id   AF-A0A356NRU1-F1
#
_cell.length_a   1.000
_cell.length_b   1.000
_cell.length_c   1.000
_cell.angle_alpha   90.00
_cell.angle_beta   90.00
_cell.angle_gamma   90.00
#
_symmetry.space_group_name_H-M   'P 1'
#
loop_
_entity.id
_entity.type
_entity.pdbx_description
1 polymer ?
#
loop_
_entity_poly.entity_id
_entity_poly.type
_entity_poly.pdbx_seq_one_letter_code
_entity_poly.pdbx_strand_id
1 'polypeptide(L)'
;MREQDFVAGQDFLLAVKKQWTTQMYPALKDKYADAGPEDDVATIAAHMDTNTDYRLFAWFERHLQKMKYSGSYGLAPYHRERQDALVDALLEPLTPDALQLDEQFEQPAYYTSVDIHQHPGGVWSEPVSGLIYERGARTTTPLLNKSHRDLHDRFTDSVLGDERLTTEAPDILDLGCGFGKSTRPFWTALPGSHITAVDLAAPCLRVAASEAARDSRDNMVFRQADARHTGCADE
;
A
#
# COMPACT_ATOMS: atom_id res chain seq x y z
N MET A 1 6.73 -13.42 19.54
CA MET A 1 5.65 -14.17 18.85
C MET A 1 6.25 -15.30 18.02
N ARG A 2 5.75 -16.54 18.14
CA ARG A 2 6.20 -17.63 17.26
C ARG A 2 5.58 -17.47 15.88
N GLU A 3 6.29 -17.91 14.84
CA GLU A 3 5.84 -17.82 13.44
C GLU A 3 4.46 -18.45 13.24
N GLN A 4 4.25 -19.66 13.77
CA GLN A 4 2.99 -20.38 13.66
C GLN A 4 1.80 -19.62 14.28
N ASP A 5 2.03 -18.88 15.38
CA ASP A 5 0.97 -18.14 16.07
C ASP A 5 0.59 -16.89 15.25
N PHE A 6 1.60 -16.24 14.66
CA PHE A 6 1.40 -15.15 13.72
C PHE A 6 0.58 -15.60 12.50
N VAL A 7 1.01 -16.67 11.84
CA VAL A 7 0.33 -17.22 10.65
C VAL A 7 -1.12 -17.56 10.96
N ALA A 8 -1.38 -18.30 12.06
CA ALA A 8 -2.74 -18.63 12.47
C ALA A 8 -3.60 -17.38 12.75
N GLY A 9 -3.03 -16.34 13.36
CA GLY A 9 -3.71 -15.06 13.58
C GLY A 9 -4.04 -14.33 12.27
N GLN A 10 -3.13 -14.32 11.31
CA GLN A 10 -3.34 -13.72 9.99
C GLN A 10 -4.37 -14.50 9.16
N ASP A 11 -4.37 -15.83 9.24
CA ASP A 11 -5.35 -16.69 8.56
C ASP A 11 -6.76 -16.48 9.12
N PHE A 12 -6.89 -16.39 10.45
CA PHE A 12 -8.15 -16.03 11.09
C PHE A 12 -8.66 -14.66 10.61
N LEU A 13 -7.80 -13.64 10.65
CA LEU A 13 -8.12 -12.30 10.15
C LEU A 13 -8.59 -12.32 8.71
N LEU A 14 -7.91 -13.09 7.85
CA LEU A 14 -8.24 -13.23 6.45
C LEU A 14 -9.61 -13.90 6.25
N ALA A 15 -9.90 -14.96 7.01
CA ALA A 15 -11.18 -15.64 6.97
C ALA A 15 -12.34 -14.71 7.37
N VAL A 16 -12.19 -13.96 8.47
CA VAL A 16 -13.21 -13.00 8.91
C VAL A 16 -13.37 -11.86 7.92
N LYS A 17 -12.27 -11.33 7.36
CA LYS A 17 -12.33 -10.31 6.30
C LYS A 17 -13.05 -10.80 5.05
N LYS A 18 -12.82 -12.04 4.62
CA LYS A 18 -13.54 -12.66 3.50
C LYS A 18 -15.04 -12.70 3.76
N GLN A 19 -15.46 -13.09 4.97
CA GLN A 19 -16.89 -13.08 5.33
C GLN A 19 -17.46 -11.65 5.38
N TRP A 20 -16.72 -10.70 5.98
CA TRP A 20 -17.11 -9.29 6.03
C TRP A 20 -17.31 -8.70 4.63
N THR A 21 -16.39 -8.94 3.69
CA THR A 21 -16.48 -8.40 2.33
C THR A 21 -17.46 -9.15 1.42
N THR A 22 -17.56 -10.49 1.53
CA THR A 22 -18.35 -11.29 0.56
C THR A 22 -19.75 -11.66 1.04
N GLN A 23 -20.05 -11.50 2.33
CA GLN A 23 -21.36 -11.82 2.89
C GLN A 23 -22.01 -10.58 3.52
N MET A 24 -21.30 -9.91 4.44
CA MET A 24 -21.89 -8.77 5.16
C MET A 24 -22.09 -7.56 4.25
N TYR A 25 -21.11 -7.21 3.41
CA TYR A 25 -21.23 -6.06 2.51
C TYR A 25 -22.34 -6.24 1.46
N PRO A 26 -22.47 -7.37 0.73
CA PRO A 26 -23.59 -7.57 -0.18
C PRO A 26 -24.95 -7.53 0.51
N ALA A 27 -25.10 -8.20 1.66
CA ALA A 27 -26.36 -8.17 2.41
C ALA A 27 -26.74 -6.74 2.88
N LEU A 28 -25.73 -5.92 3.23
CA LEU A 28 -25.94 -4.51 3.55
C LEU A 28 -26.41 -3.71 2.33
N LYS A 29 -25.82 -3.95 1.16
CA LYS A 29 -26.23 -3.32 -0.09
C LYS A 29 -27.65 -3.70 -0.49
N ASP A 30 -28.01 -4.96 -0.37
CA ASP A 30 -29.35 -5.45 -0.71
C ASP A 30 -30.41 -4.78 0.18
N LYS A 31 -30.15 -4.72 1.50
CA LYS A 31 -31.02 -4.01 2.46
C LYS A 31 -31.17 -2.52 2.14
N TYR A 32 -30.09 -1.87 1.69
CA TYR A 32 -30.17 -0.47 1.28
C TYR A 32 -30.97 -0.30 -0.01
N ALA A 33 -30.81 -1.21 -0.99
CA ALA A 33 -31.56 -1.20 -2.23
C ALA A 33 -33.07 -1.44 -2.01
N ASP A 34 -33.45 -2.23 -1.01
CA ASP A 34 -34.86 -2.46 -0.66
C ASP A 34 -35.51 -1.25 0.04
N ALA A 35 -34.71 -0.34 0.61
CA ALA A 35 -35.20 0.81 1.37
C ALA A 35 -35.60 2.02 0.50
N GLY A 36 -35.47 1.92 -0.83
CA GLY A 36 -35.66 3.05 -1.75
C GLY A 36 -34.37 3.89 -1.83
N PRO A 37 -33.34 3.41 -2.53
CA PRO A 37 -32.01 4.00 -2.51
C PRO A 37 -32.01 5.39 -3.15
N GLU A 38 -31.23 6.28 -2.56
CA GLU A 38 -30.93 7.61 -3.08
C GLU A 38 -29.43 7.67 -3.43
N ASP A 39 -29.07 8.44 -4.46
CA ASP A 39 -27.67 8.59 -4.87
C ASP A 39 -26.96 9.75 -4.15
N ASP A 40 -27.58 10.33 -3.11
CA ASP A 40 -27.00 11.39 -2.30
C ASP A 40 -26.27 10.83 -1.07
N VAL A 41 -24.99 11.19 -0.94
CA VAL A 41 -24.11 10.71 0.15
C VAL A 41 -24.63 11.12 1.53
N ALA A 42 -25.19 12.33 1.67
CA ALA A 42 -25.67 12.80 2.96
C ALA A 42 -26.94 12.06 3.38
N THR A 43 -27.87 11.81 2.46
CA THR A 43 -29.06 10.99 2.74
C THR A 43 -28.69 9.54 3.04
N ILE A 44 -27.78 8.93 2.26
CA ILE A 44 -27.26 7.58 2.55
C ILE A 44 -26.70 7.53 3.97
N ALA A 45 -25.83 8.47 4.34
CA ALA A 45 -25.22 8.50 5.66
C ALA A 45 -26.26 8.62 6.78
N ALA A 46 -27.24 9.53 6.64
CA ALA A 46 -28.31 9.71 7.62
C ALA A 46 -29.17 8.44 7.79
N HIS A 47 -29.47 7.75 6.69
CA HIS A 47 -30.23 6.49 6.71
C HIS A 47 -29.43 5.36 7.38
N MET A 48 -28.14 5.26 7.05
CA MET A 48 -27.29 4.17 7.51
C MET A 48 -26.80 4.34 8.95
N ASP A 49 -26.68 5.58 9.47
CA ASP A 49 -26.16 5.85 10.81
C ASP A 49 -26.94 5.11 11.92
N THR A 50 -28.26 4.96 11.75
CA THR A 50 -29.10 4.23 12.72
C THR A 50 -29.25 2.74 12.41
N ASN A 51 -28.78 2.27 11.25
CA ASN A 51 -28.93 0.90 10.81
C ASN A 51 -27.97 -0.05 11.57
N THR A 52 -28.52 -1.05 12.25
CA THR A 52 -27.74 -2.00 13.05
C THR A 52 -26.74 -2.82 12.23
N ASP A 53 -27.11 -3.25 11.02
CA ASP A 53 -26.22 -4.02 10.15
C ASP A 53 -25.06 -3.17 9.66
N TYR A 54 -25.32 -1.91 9.31
CA TYR A 54 -24.27 -0.95 8.96
C TYR A 54 -23.32 -0.72 10.12
N ARG A 55 -23.84 -0.44 11.31
CA ARG A 55 -23.02 -0.22 12.50
C ARG A 55 -22.17 -1.45 12.84
N LEU A 56 -22.71 -2.65 12.66
CA LEU A 56 -21.95 -3.89 12.82
C LEU A 56 -20.87 -4.03 11.74
N PHE A 57 -21.21 -3.77 10.47
CA PHE A 57 -20.28 -3.79 9.34
C PHE A 57 -19.10 -2.83 9.55
N ALA A 58 -19.38 -1.56 9.89
CA ALA A 58 -18.38 -0.53 10.16
C ALA A 58 -17.55 -0.84 11.42
N TRP A 59 -18.18 -1.45 12.44
CA TRP A 59 -17.46 -1.94 13.61
C TRP A 59 -16.45 -3.01 13.22
N PHE A 60 -16.82 -3.99 12.39
CA PHE A 60 -15.90 -5.01 11.88
C PHE A 60 -14.78 -4.39 11.07
N GLU A 61 -15.09 -3.47 10.14
CA GLU A 61 -14.09 -2.78 9.32
C GLU A 61 -12.99 -2.16 10.20
N ARG A 62 -13.39 -1.35 11.18
CA ARG A 62 -12.47 -0.67 12.10
C ARG A 62 -11.68 -1.67 12.95
N HIS A 63 -12.34 -2.67 13.54
CA HIS A 63 -11.69 -3.56 14.51
C HIS A 63 -10.83 -4.65 13.86
N LEU A 64 -11.20 -5.13 12.67
CA LEU A 64 -10.36 -6.03 11.87
C LEU A 64 -9.10 -5.31 11.40
N GLN A 65 -9.19 -4.03 11.03
CA GLN A 65 -8.03 -3.25 10.65
C GLN A 65 -7.09 -2.99 11.85
N LYS A 66 -7.65 -2.62 13.02
CA LYS A 66 -6.87 -2.53 14.27
C LYS A 66 -6.21 -3.84 14.65
N MET A 67 -6.94 -4.97 14.56
CA MET A 67 -6.40 -6.29 14.88
C MET A 67 -5.29 -6.69 13.89
N LYS A 68 -5.44 -6.35 12.60
CA LYS A 68 -4.42 -6.57 11.56
C LYS A 68 -3.10 -5.89 11.90
N TYR A 69 -3.12 -4.58 12.21
CA TYR A 69 -1.87 -3.86 12.45
C TYR A 69 -1.37 -3.97 13.89
N SER A 70 -2.24 -3.74 14.87
CA SER A 70 -1.87 -3.51 16.27
C SER A 70 -2.30 -4.63 17.22
N GLY A 71 -3.02 -5.65 16.75
CA GLY A 71 -3.45 -6.78 17.59
C GLY A 71 -2.28 -7.62 18.09
N SER A 72 -2.52 -8.50 19.06
CA SER A 72 -1.48 -9.36 19.65
C SER A 72 -0.77 -10.27 18.65
N TYR A 73 -1.44 -10.63 17.55
CA TYR A 73 -0.88 -11.36 16.40
C TYR A 73 -0.78 -10.48 15.14
N GLY A 74 -0.77 -9.17 15.33
CA GLY A 74 -0.78 -8.16 14.28
C GLY A 74 0.58 -7.98 13.63
N LEU A 75 0.58 -7.26 12.52
CA LEU A 75 1.77 -6.99 11.71
C LEU A 75 2.81 -6.18 12.50
N ALA A 76 2.43 -5.10 13.18
CA ALA A 76 3.38 -4.24 13.86
C ALA A 76 4.20 -4.98 14.95
N PRO A 77 3.60 -5.67 15.94
CA PRO A 77 4.38 -6.39 16.93
C PRO A 77 5.24 -7.50 16.32
N TYR A 78 4.73 -8.22 15.31
CA TYR A 78 5.49 -9.27 14.63
C TYR A 78 6.77 -8.75 13.95
N HIS A 79 6.67 -7.63 13.22
CA HIS A 79 7.81 -7.06 12.49
C HIS A 79 8.78 -6.35 13.44
N ARG A 80 8.29 -5.64 14.47
CA ARG A 80 9.14 -4.98 15.47
C ARG A 80 10.06 -5.96 16.21
N GLU A 81 9.56 -7.14 16.56
CA GLU A 81 10.37 -8.20 17.17
C GLU A 81 11.53 -8.70 16.27
N ARG A 82 11.46 -8.43 14.96
CA ARG A 82 12.40 -8.92 13.94
C ARG A 82 13.09 -7.77 13.19
N GLN A 83 13.00 -6.55 13.71
CA GLN A 83 13.31 -5.37 12.91
C GLN A 83 14.73 -5.36 12.39
N ASP A 84 15.72 -5.72 13.21
CA ASP A 84 17.13 -5.63 12.86
C ASP A 84 17.43 -6.49 11.64
N ALA A 85 17.07 -7.78 11.70
CA ALA A 85 17.26 -8.72 10.60
C ALA A 85 16.48 -8.33 9.33
N LEU A 86 15.26 -7.78 9.48
CA LEU A 86 14.45 -7.36 8.35
C LEU A 86 15.01 -6.11 7.67
N VAL A 87 15.50 -5.14 8.45
CA VAL A 87 16.12 -3.91 7.93
C VAL A 87 17.46 -4.24 7.28
N ASP A 88 18.28 -5.08 7.90
CA ASP A 88 19.55 -5.52 7.32
C ASP A 88 19.32 -6.19 5.94
N ALA A 89 18.33 -7.09 5.84
CA ALA A 89 17.97 -7.74 4.59
C ALA A 89 17.45 -6.77 3.51
N LEU A 90 16.85 -5.63 3.90
CA LEU A 90 16.44 -4.59 2.95
C LEU A 90 17.63 -3.83 2.38
N LEU A 91 18.65 -3.58 3.22
CA LEU A 91 19.81 -2.76 2.85
C LEU A 91 20.87 -3.55 2.08
N GLU A 92 20.98 -4.87 2.31
CA GLU A 92 21.98 -5.74 1.67
C GLU A 92 22.09 -5.57 0.13
N PRO A 93 20.99 -5.57 -0.66
CA PRO A 93 21.10 -5.47 -2.11
C PRO A 93 21.30 -4.03 -2.63
N LEU A 94 21.23 -3.00 -1.77
CA LEU A 94 21.17 -1.61 -2.22
C LEU A 94 22.54 -1.07 -2.64
N THR A 95 22.55 -0.32 -3.73
CA THR A 95 23.65 0.58 -4.08
C THR A 95 23.37 1.99 -3.54
N PRO A 96 24.41 2.81 -3.28
CA PRO A 96 24.23 4.17 -2.80
C PRO A 96 23.37 5.05 -3.72
N ASP A 97 23.40 4.80 -5.03
CA ASP A 97 22.71 5.63 -6.03
C ASP A 97 21.23 5.27 -6.20
N ALA A 98 20.83 4.04 -5.84
CA ALA A 98 19.46 3.55 -6.00
C ALA A 98 18.47 4.17 -4.99
N LEU A 99 18.96 4.68 -3.86
CA LEU A 99 18.13 5.19 -2.77
C LEU A 99 18.68 6.50 -2.20
N GLN A 100 17.92 7.58 -2.37
CA GLN A 100 18.23 8.92 -1.90
C GLN A 100 17.26 9.31 -0.78
N LEU A 101 17.73 9.21 0.46
CA LEU A 101 16.98 9.64 1.64
C LEU A 101 17.55 10.96 2.17
N ASP A 102 16.67 11.78 2.75
CA ASP A 102 17.06 13.03 3.39
C ASP A 102 16.84 12.90 4.90
N GLU A 103 17.94 12.92 5.66
CA GLU A 103 17.91 12.83 7.13
C GLU A 103 17.27 14.05 7.79
N GLN A 104 17.20 15.18 7.08
CA GLN A 104 16.57 16.42 7.53
C GLN A 104 15.14 16.57 7.01
N PHE A 105 14.59 15.55 6.34
CA PHE A 105 13.27 15.63 5.74
C PHE A 105 12.17 15.79 6.80
N GLU A 106 11.51 16.95 6.78
CA GLU A 106 10.36 17.22 7.61
C GLU A 106 9.07 16.71 6.95
N GLN A 107 8.40 15.77 7.61
CA GLN A 107 7.13 15.25 7.11
C GLN A 107 6.03 16.33 7.11
N PRO A 108 5.19 16.40 6.06
CA PRO A 108 4.07 17.34 6.03
C PRO A 108 3.11 17.13 7.22
N ALA A 109 2.65 18.22 7.83
CA ALA A 109 1.79 18.16 9.02
C ALA A 109 0.51 17.32 8.81
N TYR A 110 -0.09 17.37 7.61
CA TYR A 110 -1.28 16.55 7.32
C TYR A 110 -0.96 15.06 7.35
N TYR A 111 0.24 14.67 6.93
CA TYR A 111 0.66 13.28 6.78
C TYR A 111 0.99 12.64 8.14
N THR A 112 1.50 13.43 9.09
CA THR A 112 1.79 12.98 10.46
C THR A 112 0.63 13.13 11.43
N SER A 113 -0.41 13.90 11.07
CA SER A 113 -1.56 14.17 11.95
C SER A 113 -2.44 12.94 12.23
N VAL A 114 -2.39 11.91 11.37
CA VAL A 114 -3.23 10.73 11.47
C VAL A 114 -2.45 9.46 11.10
N ASP A 115 -2.72 8.37 11.82
CA ASP A 115 -2.24 7.05 11.47
C ASP A 115 -3.02 6.52 10.26
N ILE A 116 -2.58 6.89 9.05
CA ILE A 116 -3.16 6.39 7.80
C ILE A 116 -3.15 4.85 7.81
N HIS A 117 -4.23 4.22 7.31
CA HIS A 117 -4.49 2.79 7.39
C HIS A 117 -4.65 2.20 8.80
N GLN A 118 -4.66 3.03 9.86
CA GLN A 118 -4.48 2.61 11.25
C GLN A 118 -3.14 1.89 11.47
N HIS A 119 -2.12 2.27 10.70
CA HIS A 119 -0.76 1.84 10.92
C HIS A 119 -0.23 2.57 12.16
N PRO A 120 0.07 1.87 13.26
CA PRO A 120 0.47 2.52 14.50
C PRO A 120 1.75 3.34 14.33
N GLY A 121 1.66 4.66 14.55
CA GLY A 121 2.76 5.62 14.37
C GLY A 121 2.88 6.18 12.95
N GLY A 122 2.12 5.65 11.99
CA GLY A 122 2.18 6.04 10.59
C GLY A 122 3.13 5.17 9.75
N VAL A 123 2.88 5.16 8.44
CA VAL A 123 3.68 4.36 7.48
C VAL A 123 5.12 4.89 7.36
N TRP A 124 5.36 6.14 7.73
CA TRP A 124 6.65 6.82 7.59
C TRP A 124 7.59 6.65 8.79
N SER A 125 7.08 6.18 9.93
CA SER A 125 7.70 6.46 11.24
C SER A 125 8.79 5.49 11.67
N GLU A 126 8.59 4.19 11.45
CA GLU A 126 9.54 3.15 11.90
C GLU A 126 10.30 2.58 10.71
N PRO A 127 11.57 2.14 10.88
CA PRO A 127 12.34 1.53 9.80
C PRO A 127 11.63 0.35 9.11
N VAL A 128 10.86 -0.44 9.87
CA VAL A 128 10.08 -1.59 9.37
C VAL A 128 8.69 -1.23 8.86
N SER A 129 8.23 0.02 8.96
CA SER A 129 6.87 0.41 8.55
C SER A 129 6.58 0.11 7.08
N GLY A 130 7.59 0.17 6.21
CA GLY A 130 7.46 -0.20 4.79
C GLY A 130 7.07 -1.67 4.63
N LEU A 131 7.74 -2.59 5.33
CA LEU A 131 7.44 -4.02 5.31
C LEU A 131 6.08 -4.33 5.93
N ILE A 132 5.75 -3.66 7.04
CA ILE A 132 4.42 -3.79 7.68
C ILE A 132 3.33 -3.37 6.69
N TYR A 133 3.53 -2.26 5.98
CA TYR A 133 2.57 -1.74 5.01
C TYR A 133 2.46 -2.68 3.80
N GLU A 134 3.59 -3.12 3.24
CA GLU A 134 3.65 -4.06 2.12
C GLU A 134 2.92 -5.38 2.44
N ARG A 135 3.21 -5.99 3.59
CA ARG A 135 2.51 -7.19 4.07
C ARG A 135 1.02 -6.93 4.30
N GLY A 136 0.68 -5.75 4.81
CA GLY A 136 -0.69 -5.31 5.03
C GLY A 136 -1.50 -5.11 3.76
N ALA A 137 -0.87 -4.76 2.64
CA ALA A 137 -1.49 -4.64 1.32
C ALA A 137 -1.72 -6.00 0.66
N ARG A 138 -0.81 -6.97 0.85
CA ARG A 138 -0.95 -8.34 0.32
C ARG A 138 -2.14 -9.10 0.93
N THR A 139 -2.52 -8.78 2.18
CA THR A 139 -3.62 -9.44 2.91
C THR A 139 -5.01 -8.86 2.63
N THR A 140 -5.11 -7.69 1.98
CA THR A 140 -6.38 -7.04 1.63
C THR A 140 -6.92 -7.40 0.24
N THR A 141 -6.16 -8.16 -0.55
CA THR A 141 -6.55 -8.56 -1.91
C THR A 141 -6.83 -10.08 -2.06
N PRO A 142 -7.55 -10.75 -1.15
CA PRO A 142 -7.79 -12.20 -1.27
C PRO A 142 -8.74 -12.62 -2.40
N LEU A 143 -9.36 -11.66 -3.10
CA LEU A 143 -10.39 -11.91 -4.12
C LEU A 143 -9.90 -11.75 -5.56
N LEU A 144 -8.63 -11.37 -5.79
CA LEU A 144 -8.04 -11.48 -7.12
C LEU A 144 -7.55 -12.91 -7.30
N ASN A 145 -8.37 -13.72 -7.98
CA ASN A 145 -7.99 -15.03 -8.49
C ASN A 145 -6.60 -14.97 -9.14
N LYS A 146 -5.78 -16.03 -8.97
CA LYS A 146 -4.46 -16.21 -9.61
C LYS A 146 -4.47 -16.05 -11.15
N SER A 147 -5.63 -15.94 -11.80
CA SER A 147 -5.78 -15.77 -13.25
C SER A 147 -6.04 -14.33 -13.71
N HIS A 148 -6.24 -13.37 -12.81
CA HIS A 148 -6.44 -11.96 -13.18
C HIS A 148 -5.16 -11.17 -12.90
N ARG A 149 -4.61 -10.53 -13.95
CA ARG A 149 -3.54 -9.52 -13.82
C ARG A 149 -3.96 -8.47 -12.78
N ASP A 150 -3.03 -8.03 -11.93
CA ASP A 150 -3.32 -7.08 -10.85
C ASP A 150 -3.75 -5.73 -11.45
N LEU A 151 -4.42 -4.88 -10.67
CA LEU A 151 -4.78 -3.51 -11.05
C LEU A 151 -3.58 -2.75 -11.64
N HIS A 152 -2.39 -2.93 -11.06
CA HIS A 152 -1.16 -2.26 -11.45
C HIS A 152 -0.65 -2.70 -12.82
N ASP A 153 -0.78 -3.99 -13.16
CA ASP A 153 -0.45 -4.51 -14.49
C ASP A 153 -1.40 -3.94 -15.54
N ARG A 154 -2.70 -3.90 -15.23
CA ARG A 154 -3.72 -3.33 -16.14
C ARG A 154 -3.55 -1.83 -16.33
N PHE A 155 -3.16 -1.11 -15.28
CA PHE A 155 -2.81 0.30 -15.38
C PHE A 155 -1.63 0.50 -16.33
N THR A 156 -0.59 -0.33 -16.19
CA THR A 156 0.58 -0.31 -17.08
C THR A 156 0.19 -0.62 -18.52
N ASP A 157 -0.58 -1.68 -18.76
CA ASP A 157 -1.10 -2.03 -20.09
C ASP A 157 -1.89 -0.85 -20.71
N SER A 158 -2.68 -0.14 -19.91
CA SER A 158 -3.45 1.02 -20.38
C SER A 158 -2.56 2.19 -20.78
N VAL A 159 -1.44 2.42 -20.09
CA VAL A 159 -0.48 3.48 -20.44
C VAL A 159 0.31 3.08 -21.67
N LEU A 160 0.75 1.82 -21.76
CA LEU A 160 1.50 1.31 -22.91
C LEU A 160 0.66 1.21 -24.20
N GLY A 161 -0.65 1.06 -24.06
CA GLY A 161 -1.59 1.08 -25.18
C GLY A 161 -2.02 2.49 -25.62
N ASP A 162 -1.56 3.54 -24.94
CA ASP A 162 -1.91 4.92 -25.26
C ASP A 162 -1.07 5.44 -26.44
N GLU A 163 -1.73 5.88 -27.52
CA GLU A 163 -1.06 6.37 -28.73
C GLU A 163 -0.19 7.62 -28.50
N ARG A 164 -0.39 8.32 -27.37
CA ARG A 164 0.45 9.47 -26.97
C ARG A 164 1.83 9.05 -26.49
N LEU A 165 2.00 7.79 -26.07
CA LEU A 165 3.32 7.26 -25.72
C LEU A 165 4.08 6.87 -26.98
N THR A 166 4.82 7.83 -27.54
CA THR A 166 5.57 7.65 -28.79
C THR A 166 7.01 7.21 -28.60
N THR A 167 7.52 7.28 -27.37
CA THR A 167 8.92 6.98 -27.03
C THR A 167 9.03 5.55 -26.50
N GLU A 168 9.99 4.77 -27.00
CA GLU A 168 10.20 3.37 -26.60
C GLU A 168 10.75 3.23 -25.17
N ALA A 169 11.57 4.19 -24.74
CA ALA A 169 12.15 4.26 -23.41
C ALA A 169 11.95 5.67 -22.82
N PRO A 170 10.72 6.03 -22.40
CA PRO A 170 10.45 7.32 -21.77
C PRO A 170 11.19 7.46 -20.44
N ASP A 171 11.48 8.70 -20.05
CA ASP A 171 11.78 9.01 -18.65
C ASP A 171 10.47 9.01 -17.86
N ILE A 172 10.43 8.31 -16.72
CA ILE A 172 9.21 8.12 -15.92
C ILE A 172 9.41 8.73 -14.54
N LEU A 173 8.48 9.59 -14.15
CA LEU A 173 8.36 10.11 -12.79
C LEU A 173 7.15 9.48 -12.09
N ASP A 174 7.39 8.68 -11.05
CA ASP A 174 6.35 8.07 -10.22
C ASP A 174 6.19 8.84 -8.90
N LEU A 175 5.04 9.52 -8.73
CA LEU A 175 4.75 10.37 -7.58
C LEU A 175 3.92 9.62 -6.53
N GLY A 176 4.48 9.45 -5.34
CA GLY A 176 3.86 8.66 -4.27
C GLY A 176 4.00 7.16 -4.52
N CYS A 177 5.20 6.73 -4.91
CA CYS A 177 5.46 5.35 -5.34
C CYS A 177 5.25 4.30 -4.23
N GLY A 178 5.21 4.72 -2.96
CA GLY A 178 5.13 3.84 -1.82
C GLY A 178 6.26 2.82 -1.83
N PHE A 179 5.92 1.54 -1.64
CA PHE A 179 6.87 0.42 -1.69
C PHE A 179 7.08 -0.13 -3.13
N GLY A 180 6.71 0.64 -4.16
CA GLY A 180 7.00 0.30 -5.56
C GLY A 180 5.99 -0.62 -6.24
N LYS A 181 4.79 -0.82 -5.65
CA LYS A 181 3.79 -1.76 -6.19
C LYS A 181 3.33 -1.41 -7.60
N SER A 182 3.06 -0.12 -7.86
CA SER A 182 2.70 0.38 -9.19
C SER A 182 3.90 0.57 -10.09
N THR A 183 5.07 0.87 -9.53
CA THR A 183 6.31 1.11 -10.27
C THR A 183 6.84 -0.17 -10.93
N ARG A 184 6.70 -1.31 -10.24
CA ARG A 184 7.27 -2.60 -10.68
C ARG A 184 6.84 -3.06 -12.07
N PRO A 185 5.54 -3.04 -12.42
CA PRO A 185 5.10 -3.38 -13.77
C PRO A 185 5.72 -2.49 -14.86
N PHE A 186 5.92 -1.19 -14.59
CA PHE A 186 6.55 -0.28 -15.55
C PHE A 186 8.01 -0.63 -15.80
N TRP A 187 8.83 -0.87 -14.77
CA TRP A 187 10.24 -1.24 -15.00
C TRP A 187 10.39 -2.60 -15.69
N THR A 188 9.39 -3.48 -15.52
CA THR A 188 9.36 -4.79 -16.17
C THR A 188 9.00 -4.66 -17.64
N ALA A 189 7.99 -3.85 -17.97
CA ALA A 189 7.50 -3.68 -19.33
C ALA A 189 8.35 -2.72 -20.17
N LEU A 190 9.01 -1.74 -19.54
CA LEU A 190 9.86 -0.74 -20.18
C LEU A 190 11.30 -0.81 -19.63
N PRO A 191 12.03 -1.91 -19.90
CA PRO A 191 13.31 -2.15 -19.25
C PRO A 191 14.38 -1.09 -19.57
N GLY A 192 14.24 -0.33 -20.67
CA GLY A 192 15.15 0.75 -21.04
C GLY A 192 14.80 2.13 -20.46
N SER A 193 13.62 2.31 -19.87
CA SER A 193 13.19 3.59 -19.30
C SER A 193 13.92 3.90 -18.01
N HIS A 194 14.36 5.15 -17.83
CA HIS A 194 14.85 5.59 -16.53
C HIS A 194 13.67 6.03 -15.65
N ILE A 195 13.60 5.52 -14.43
CA ILE A 195 12.48 5.80 -13.52
C ILE A 195 12.98 6.51 -12.27
N THR A 196 12.45 7.72 -12.04
CA THR A 196 12.54 8.41 -10.75
C THR A 196 11.26 8.18 -9.98
N ALA A 197 11.34 7.49 -8.85
CA ALA A 197 10.21 7.21 -7.99
C ALA A 197 10.34 7.99 -6.68
N VAL A 198 9.32 8.78 -6.33
CA VAL A 198 9.35 9.65 -5.15
C VAL A 198 8.25 9.30 -4.16
N ASP A 199 8.57 9.34 -2.87
CA ASP A 199 7.60 9.18 -1.79
C ASP A 199 8.04 9.95 -0.54
N LEU A 200 7.11 10.23 0.36
CA LEU A 200 7.39 10.84 1.66
C LEU A 200 8.03 9.84 2.64
N ALA A 201 7.66 8.56 2.54
CA ALA A 201 8.01 7.52 3.49
C ALA A 201 9.34 6.82 3.14
N ALA A 202 10.43 7.26 3.77
CA ALA A 202 11.71 6.55 3.76
C ALA A 202 11.63 5.01 3.93
N PRO A 203 10.84 4.44 4.88
CA PRO A 203 10.77 2.99 5.01
C PRO A 203 10.08 2.30 3.83
N CYS A 204 9.13 2.96 3.14
CA CYS A 204 8.55 2.43 1.90
C CYS A 204 9.58 2.45 0.76
N LEU A 205 10.33 3.54 0.62
CA LEU A 205 11.38 3.67 -0.39
C LEU A 205 12.47 2.61 -0.22
N ARG A 206 12.85 2.27 1.02
CA ARG A 206 13.78 1.15 1.28
C ARG A 206 13.27 -0.18 0.75
N VAL A 207 11.97 -0.48 0.92
CA VAL A 207 11.36 -1.69 0.36
C VAL A 207 11.40 -1.65 -1.16
N ALA A 208 10.98 -0.54 -1.76
CA ALA A 208 10.93 -0.39 -3.21
C ALA A 208 12.32 -0.54 -3.86
N ALA A 209 13.33 0.13 -3.30
CA ALA A 209 14.71 0.06 -3.76
C ALA A 209 15.29 -1.35 -3.60
N SER A 210 14.98 -2.04 -2.49
CA SER A 210 15.46 -3.40 -2.24
C SER A 210 14.89 -4.40 -3.25
N GLU A 211 13.60 -4.29 -3.58
CA GLU A 211 12.97 -5.11 -4.61
C GLU A 211 13.51 -4.81 -6.01
N ALA A 212 13.70 -3.53 -6.36
CA ALA A 212 14.30 -3.15 -7.64
C ALA A 212 15.74 -3.69 -7.79
N ALA A 213 16.55 -3.59 -6.74
CA ALA A 213 17.91 -4.13 -6.74
C ALA A 213 17.94 -5.66 -6.88
N ARG A 214 17.02 -6.39 -6.21
CA ARG A 214 16.86 -7.84 -6.37
C ARG A 214 16.42 -8.24 -7.77
N ASP A 215 15.65 -7.39 -8.44
CA ASP A 215 15.24 -7.54 -9.84
C ASP A 215 16.32 -7.03 -10.83
N SER A 216 17.53 -6.68 -10.35
CA SER A 216 18.66 -6.14 -11.14
C SER A 216 18.27 -4.90 -11.96
N ARG A 217 17.53 -3.98 -11.36
CA ARG A 217 17.08 -2.73 -11.98
C ARG A 217 17.99 -1.57 -11.61
N ASP A 218 18.93 -1.26 -12.51
CA ASP A 218 19.95 -0.23 -12.27
C ASP A 218 19.57 1.16 -12.81
N ASN A 219 18.57 1.24 -13.70
CA ASN A 219 18.10 2.48 -14.32
C ASN A 219 16.97 3.14 -13.53
N MET A 220 17.10 3.18 -12.20
CA MET A 220 16.05 3.67 -11.32
C MET A 220 16.63 4.35 -10.08
N VAL A 221 15.93 5.37 -9.60
CA VAL A 221 16.24 6.03 -8.33
C VAL A 221 14.97 6.17 -7.49
N PHE A 222 15.05 5.78 -6.22
CA PHE A 222 14.03 6.02 -5.21
C PHE A 222 14.45 7.19 -4.34
N ARG A 223 13.64 8.25 -4.31
CA ARG A 223 13.99 9.50 -3.64
C ARG A 223 12.93 9.90 -2.61
N GLN A 224 13.38 10.27 -1.42
CA GLN A 224 12.51 10.89 -0.44
C GLN A 224 12.25 12.33 -0.86
N ALA A 225 11.01 12.65 -1.22
CA ALA A 225 10.62 13.99 -1.64
C ALA A 225 9.11 14.22 -1.48
N ASP A 226 8.75 15.49 -1.35
CA ASP A 226 7.37 15.94 -1.50
C ASP A 226 7.03 16.01 -3.00
N ALA A 227 5.90 15.45 -3.43
CA ALA A 227 5.48 15.50 -4.83
C ALA A 227 5.27 16.93 -5.37
N ARG A 228 5.12 17.92 -4.48
CA ARG A 228 5.07 19.35 -4.83
C ARG A 228 6.46 19.94 -5.10
N HIS A 229 7.52 19.28 -4.64
CA HIS A 229 8.91 19.71 -4.71
C HIS A 229 9.81 18.50 -5.01
N THR A 230 9.60 17.88 -6.16
CA THR A 230 10.30 16.64 -6.54
C THR A 230 11.80 16.85 -6.76
N GLY A 231 12.20 18.07 -7.11
CA GLY A 231 13.56 18.40 -7.55
C GLY A 231 13.89 17.89 -8.96
N CYS A 232 12.90 17.41 -9.71
CA CYS A 232 13.03 17.13 -11.14
C CYS A 232 12.89 18.43 -11.94
N ALA A 233 13.46 18.47 -13.15
CA ALA A 233 13.26 19.58 -14.06
C ALA A 233 11.82 19.59 -14.58
N ASP A 234 11.31 20.78 -14.91
CA ASP A 234 10.08 20.90 -15.69
C ASP A 234 10.37 20.50 -17.15
N GLU A 235 9.48 19.71 -17.75
CA GLU A 235 9.53 19.30 -19.17
C GLU A 235 8.56 20.10 -20.04
#